data_AF-A0A931ZKJ7-F1
#
_entry.id   AF-A0A931ZKJ7-F1
#
_cell.length_a   1.000
_cell.length_b   1.000
_cell.length_c   1.000
_cell.angle_alpha   90.00
_cell.angle_beta   90.00
_cell.angle_gamma   90.00
#
_symmetry.space_group_name_H-M   'P 1'
#
loop_
_entity.id
_entity.type
_entity.pdbx_description
1 polymer ?
#
loop_
_entity_poly.entity_id
_entity_poly.type
_entity_poly.pdbx_seq_one_letter_code
_entity_poly.pdbx_strand_id
1 'polypeptide(L)'
;MKFKYRRFDLFPPSDFFGKFILKPIITIKISRAGMVVKYAALIDSGADFCIFDAGIGEYLELDVRSGIEVGFGGIQNAPVAKAYLHQVNLEIGGVQFKTDIGFSYDISDRGYGIFGQKGFFNKFIVKFDLEKEEIEIKKRI
;
A
#
# COMPACT_ATOMS: atom_id res chain seq x y z
N MET A 1 3.92 -14.59 8.55
CA MET A 1 2.75 -13.97 9.19
C MET A 1 1.54 -14.17 8.29
N LYS A 2 0.34 -14.32 8.86
CA LYS A 2 -0.90 -14.53 8.11
C LYS A 2 -1.90 -13.41 8.36
N PHE A 3 -2.59 -12.98 7.32
CA PHE A 3 -3.66 -11.98 7.36
C PHE A 3 -4.89 -12.53 6.66
N LYS A 4 -6.06 -11.96 6.96
CA LYS A 4 -7.29 -12.23 6.21
C LYS A 4 -7.47 -11.20 5.11
N TYR A 5 -8.13 -11.61 4.02
CA TYR A 5 -8.64 -10.65 3.05
C TYR A 5 -9.63 -9.70 3.71
N ARG A 6 -9.65 -8.45 3.26
CA ARG A 6 -10.65 -7.48 3.69
C ARG A 6 -11.91 -7.66 2.84
N ARG A 7 -13.04 -7.87 3.52
CA ARG A 7 -14.36 -7.98 2.91
C ARG A 7 -15.01 -6.62 2.74
N PHE A 8 -15.58 -6.39 1.56
CA PHE A 8 -16.38 -5.23 1.21
C PHE A 8 -17.76 -5.70 0.76
N ASP A 9 -18.77 -5.52 1.61
CA ASP A 9 -20.14 -5.83 1.24
C ASP A 9 -20.64 -4.83 0.19
N LEU A 10 -21.36 -5.35 -0.81
CA LEU A 10 -21.91 -4.58 -1.91
C LEU A 10 -23.40 -4.32 -1.65
N PHE A 11 -23.75 -3.04 -1.63
CA PHE A 11 -25.12 -2.59 -1.45
C PHE A 11 -25.48 -1.56 -2.54
N PRO A 12 -26.32 -1.94 -3.54
CA PRO A 12 -26.94 -3.26 -3.71
C PRO A 12 -25.94 -4.37 -4.11
N PRO A 13 -26.30 -5.67 -3.96
CA PRO A 13 -25.52 -6.76 -4.54
C PRO A 13 -25.33 -6.58 -6.05
N SER A 14 -24.18 -7.02 -6.55
CA SER A 14 -23.87 -7.00 -7.98
C SER A 14 -24.19 -8.35 -8.62
N ASP A 15 -24.77 -8.33 -9.82
CA ASP A 15 -24.99 -9.57 -10.59
C ASP A 15 -23.67 -10.24 -11.01
N PHE A 16 -22.61 -9.46 -11.19
CA PHE A 16 -21.29 -9.96 -11.57
C PHE A 16 -20.43 -10.30 -10.36
N PHE A 17 -20.33 -9.38 -9.39
CA PHE A 17 -19.46 -9.55 -8.22
C PHE A 17 -20.13 -10.24 -7.03
N GLY A 18 -21.44 -10.50 -7.10
CA GLY A 18 -22.21 -11.05 -6.00
C GLY A 18 -22.43 -10.06 -4.85
N LYS A 19 -22.47 -10.58 -3.61
CA LYS A 19 -22.82 -9.79 -2.42
C LYS A 19 -21.64 -9.04 -1.80
N PHE A 20 -20.41 -9.43 -2.11
CA PHE A 20 -19.22 -8.84 -1.50
C PHE A 20 -17.98 -9.09 -2.36
N ILE A 21 -16.94 -8.26 -2.17
CA ILE A 21 -15.63 -8.43 -2.77
C ILE A 21 -14.59 -8.58 -1.67
N LEU A 22 -13.63 -9.48 -1.88
CA LEU A 22 -12.45 -9.64 -1.04
C LEU A 22 -11.27 -8.91 -1.68
N LYS A 23 -10.54 -8.12 -0.89
CA LYS A 23 -9.31 -7.45 -1.35
C LYS A 23 -8.15 -7.74 -0.41
N PRO A 24 -6.92 -7.90 -0.94
CA PRO A 24 -5.75 -8.16 -0.13
C PRO A 24 -5.22 -6.88 0.54
N ILE A 25 -6.02 -6.32 1.46
CA ILE A 25 -5.69 -5.07 2.16
C ILE A 25 -5.33 -5.37 3.61
N ILE A 26 -4.13 -4.96 4.01
CA ILE A 26 -3.64 -5.15 5.37
C ILE A 26 -3.44 -3.80 6.07
N THR A 27 -3.58 -3.80 7.40
CA THR A 27 -3.23 -2.63 8.22
C THR A 27 -1.75 -2.71 8.58
N ILE A 28 -1.06 -1.59 8.41
CA ILE A 28 0.36 -1.41 8.70
C ILE A 28 0.55 -0.24 9.67
N LYS A 29 1.75 -0.11 10.22
CA LYS A 29 2.18 1.14 10.84
C LYS A 29 3.32 1.75 10.04
N ILE A 30 3.30 3.06 9.91
CA ILE A 30 4.39 3.86 9.34
C ILE A 30 4.92 4.71 10.48
N SER A 31 6.24 4.73 10.69
CA SER A 31 6.86 5.50 11.75
C SER A 31 8.06 6.32 11.29
N ARG A 32 8.14 7.55 11.79
CA ARG A 32 9.22 8.50 11.55
C ARG A 32 9.31 9.48 12.72
N ALA A 33 10.52 9.77 13.17
CA ALA A 33 10.79 10.80 14.19
C ALA A 33 9.88 10.73 15.44
N GLY A 34 9.55 9.52 15.93
CA GLY A 34 8.66 9.32 17.07
C GLY A 34 7.16 9.35 16.76
N MET A 35 6.76 9.76 15.55
CA MET A 35 5.38 9.70 15.06
C MET A 35 5.07 8.30 14.53
N VAL A 36 3.84 7.85 14.74
CA VAL A 36 3.33 6.56 14.24
C VAL A 36 1.92 6.74 13.70
N VAL A 37 1.70 6.36 12.45
CA VAL A 37 0.37 6.34 11.83
C VAL A 37 -0.01 4.91 11.45
N LYS A 38 -1.24 4.52 11.75
CA LYS A 38 -1.83 3.28 11.23
C LYS A 38 -2.46 3.56 9.88
N TYR A 39 -2.11 2.76 8.88
CA TYR A 39 -2.60 2.95 7.53
C TYR A 39 -2.98 1.63 6.90
N ALA A 40 -3.87 1.64 5.91
CA ALA A 40 -4.30 0.44 5.21
C ALA A 40 -3.70 0.43 3.81
N ALA A 41 -3.07 -0.69 3.43
CA ALA A 41 -2.41 -0.84 2.14
C ALA A 41 -2.94 -2.07 1.39
N LEU A 42 -3.31 -1.88 0.13
CA LEU A 42 -3.57 -2.94 -0.83
C LEU A 42 -2.23 -3.56 -1.27
N ILE A 43 -2.14 -4.88 -1.23
CA ILE A 43 -0.98 -5.60 -1.74
C ILE A 43 -1.20 -5.86 -3.23
N ASP A 44 -0.37 -5.26 -4.08
CA ASP A 44 -0.52 -5.31 -5.53
C ASP A 44 0.82 -5.51 -6.22
N SER A 45 1.09 -6.73 -6.67
CA SER A 45 2.31 -7.04 -7.43
C SER A 45 2.37 -6.35 -8.80
N GLY A 46 1.25 -5.83 -9.30
CA GLY A 46 1.17 -5.09 -10.56
C GLY A 46 1.68 -3.65 -10.45
N ALA A 47 1.87 -3.12 -9.25
CA ALA A 47 2.44 -1.80 -9.04
C ALA A 47 3.98 -1.85 -8.96
N ASP A 48 4.67 -0.92 -9.63
CA ASP A 48 6.14 -0.89 -9.69
C ASP A 48 6.79 -0.63 -8.32
N PHE A 49 6.19 0.22 -7.51
CA PHE A 49 6.70 0.61 -6.20
C PHE A 49 5.58 0.86 -5.20
N CYS A 50 5.93 0.91 -3.92
CA CYS A 50 4.98 1.22 -2.86
C CYS A 50 4.65 2.71 -2.85
N ILE A 51 3.37 3.06 -2.82
CA ILE A 51 2.90 4.44 -2.95
C ILE A 51 1.72 4.73 -2.04
N PHE A 52 1.80 5.84 -1.29
CA PHE A 52 0.79 6.32 -0.35
C PHE A 52 0.37 7.77 -0.67
N ASP A 53 -0.75 8.19 -0.08
CA ASP A 53 -1.23 9.57 -0.18
C ASP A 53 -0.23 10.53 0.47
N ALA A 54 -0.01 11.69 -0.15
CA ALA A 54 0.95 12.68 0.33
C ALA A 54 0.58 13.27 1.70
N GLY A 55 -0.70 13.34 2.06
CA GLY A 55 -1.14 13.78 3.39
C GLY A 55 -0.61 12.89 4.51
N ILE A 56 -0.35 11.61 4.24
CA ILE A 56 0.33 10.72 5.19
C ILE A 56 1.79 11.11 5.37
N GLY A 57 2.46 11.54 4.30
CA GLY A 57 3.83 12.04 4.35
C GLY A 57 3.93 13.35 5.14
N GLU A 58 3.01 14.28 4.87
CA GLU A 58 2.90 15.55 5.61
C GLU A 58 2.58 15.32 7.09
N TYR A 59 1.68 14.39 7.41
CA TYR A 59 1.40 13.98 8.79
C TYR A 59 2.65 13.44 9.48
N LEU A 60 3.58 12.82 8.76
CA LEU A 60 4.86 12.35 9.29
C LEU A 60 5.96 13.43 9.25
N GLU A 61 5.59 14.70 9.07
CA GLU A 61 6.47 15.87 8.99
C GLU A 61 7.53 15.77 7.88
N LEU A 62 7.20 15.10 6.77
CA LEU A 62 8.02 15.12 5.56
C LEU A 62 7.73 16.40 4.77
N ASP A 63 8.79 17.06 4.30
CA ASP A 63 8.67 17.88 3.10
C ASP A 63 8.54 16.92 1.91
N VAL A 64 7.30 16.56 1.58
CA VAL A 64 7.00 15.54 0.56
C VAL A 64 7.67 15.88 -0.77
N ARG A 65 7.66 17.15 -1.19
CA ARG A 65 8.20 17.55 -2.51
C ARG A 65 9.72 17.53 -2.58
N SER A 66 10.42 17.49 -1.44
CA SER A 66 11.88 17.33 -1.39
C SER A 66 12.37 15.91 -1.75
N GLY A 67 11.45 14.94 -1.85
CA GLY A 67 11.78 13.55 -2.21
C GLY A 67 12.17 13.39 -3.68
N ILE A 68 12.64 12.20 -4.04
CA ILE A 68 12.99 11.90 -5.44
C ILE A 68 11.70 11.79 -6.26
N GLU A 69 11.49 12.72 -7.20
CA GLU A 69 10.32 12.69 -8.09
C GLU A 69 10.39 11.49 -9.03
N VAL A 70 9.30 10.72 -9.09
CA VAL A 70 9.10 9.62 -10.04
C VAL A 70 7.71 9.71 -10.68
N GLY A 71 7.62 9.32 -11.94
CA GLY A 71 6.35 9.20 -12.66
C GLY A 71 5.72 7.82 -12.48
N PHE A 72 4.39 7.75 -12.44
CA PHE A 72 3.63 6.50 -12.48
C PHE A 72 2.32 6.65 -13.27
N GLY A 73 1.73 5.52 -13.66
CA GLY A 73 0.49 5.49 -14.43
C GLY A 73 -0.32 4.22 -14.15
N GLY A 74 -1.56 4.21 -14.65
CA GLY A 74 -2.47 3.07 -14.57
C GLY A 74 -2.83 2.53 -15.95
N ILE A 75 -3.91 1.73 -16.00
CA ILE A 75 -4.41 1.14 -17.25
C ILE A 75 -4.93 2.21 -18.23
N GLN A 76 -5.52 3.29 -17.70
CA GLN A 76 -6.02 4.38 -18.54
C GLN A 76 -4.88 5.24 -19.07
N ASN A 77 -5.03 5.70 -20.32
CA ASN A 77 -4.12 6.65 -20.94
C ASN A 77 -4.37 8.05 -20.35
N ALA A 78 -3.75 8.32 -19.20
CA ALA A 78 -3.81 9.57 -18.47
C ALA A 78 -2.42 10.23 -18.41
N PRO A 79 -2.34 11.55 -18.14
CA PRO A 79 -1.05 12.18 -17.85
C PRO A 79 -0.29 11.41 -16.76
N VAL A 80 1.02 11.29 -16.92
CA VAL A 80 1.87 10.63 -15.93
C VAL A 80 1.75 11.36 -14.59
N ALA A 81 1.23 10.64 -13.59
CA ALA A 81 1.10 11.13 -12.23
C ALA A 81 2.46 11.11 -11.53
N LYS A 82 2.61 11.90 -10.46
CA LYS A 82 3.89 12.08 -9.76
C LYS A 82 3.84 11.57 -8.35
N ALA A 83 4.91 10.91 -7.92
CA ALA A 83 5.17 10.58 -6.53
C ALA A 83 6.57 11.06 -6.12
N TYR A 84 6.75 11.32 -4.84
CA TYR A 84 8.03 11.73 -4.27
C TYR A 84 8.51 10.66 -3.30
N LEU A 85 9.63 10.02 -3.61
CA LEU A 85 10.16 8.92 -2.82
C LEU A 85 10.85 9.42 -1.56
N HIS A 86 10.47 8.85 -0.42
CA HIS A 86 11.07 9.06 0.89
C HIS A 86 11.33 7.74 1.60
N GLN A 87 12.42 7.68 2.37
CA GLN A 87 12.67 6.54 3.24
C GLN A 87 11.88 6.66 4.54
N VAL A 88 11.10 5.62 4.87
CA VAL A 88 10.32 5.51 6.11
C VAL A 88 10.55 4.16 6.79
N ASN A 89 10.16 4.05 8.06
CA ASN A 89 10.07 2.75 8.73
C ASN A 89 8.63 2.23 8.62
N LEU A 90 8.48 1.00 8.14
CA LEU A 90 7.22 0.28 8.14
C LEU A 90 7.24 -0.84 9.18
N GLU A 91 6.08 -1.10 9.77
CA GLU A 91 5.82 -2.27 10.59
C GLU A 91 4.64 -3.06 10.04
N ILE A 92 4.87 -4.35 9.80
CA ILE A 92 3.85 -5.30 9.32
C ILE A 92 3.91 -6.53 10.22
N GLY A 93 2.81 -6.84 10.91
CA GLY A 93 2.73 -8.01 11.80
C GLY A 93 3.86 -8.09 12.84
N GLY A 94 4.29 -6.95 13.39
CA GLY A 94 5.40 -6.84 14.35
C GLY A 94 6.80 -6.82 13.73
N VAL A 95 6.94 -7.00 12.41
CA VAL A 95 8.24 -6.91 11.72
C VAL A 95 8.46 -5.50 11.21
N GLN A 96 9.52 -4.85 11.72
CA GLN A 96 9.93 -3.53 11.27
C GLN A 96 11.00 -3.59 10.17
N PHE A 97 10.93 -2.67 9.22
CA PHE A 97 11.92 -2.52 8.16
C PHE A 97 11.90 -1.11 7.55
N LYS A 98 13.08 -0.66 7.10
CA LYS A 98 13.22 0.57 6.31
C LYS A 98 12.95 0.30 4.84
N THR A 99 12.26 1.23 4.20
CA THR A 99 11.93 1.14 2.78
C THR A 99 11.65 2.51 2.17
N ASP A 100 11.80 2.61 0.87
CA ASP A 100 11.42 3.80 0.11
C ASP A 100 9.95 3.69 -0.30
N ILE A 101 9.19 4.74 -0.03
CA ILE A 101 7.77 4.89 -0.33
C ILE A 101 7.56 6.16 -1.14
N GLY A 102 6.79 6.07 -2.21
CA GLY A 102 6.30 7.25 -2.92
C GLY A 102 5.13 7.88 -2.18
N PHE A 103 5.19 9.19 -1.98
CA PHE A 103 4.07 10.00 -1.50
C PHE A 103 3.55 10.84 -2.66
N SER A 104 2.24 10.76 -2.95
CA SER A 104 1.65 11.40 -4.13
C SER A 104 0.42 12.24 -3.78
N TYR A 105 0.35 13.43 -4.35
CA TYR A 105 -0.84 14.29 -4.33
C TYR A 105 -1.84 13.93 -5.45
N ASP A 106 -1.46 13.01 -6.34
CA ASP A 106 -2.23 12.64 -7.54
C ASP A 106 -3.04 11.34 -7.31
N ILE A 107 -3.12 10.85 -6.07
CA ILE A 107 -3.95 9.71 -5.68
C ILE A 107 -5.00 10.12 -4.64
N SER A 108 -5.98 9.26 -4.37
CA SER A 108 -7.05 9.58 -3.42
C SER A 108 -6.54 9.63 -1.97
N ASP A 109 -6.84 10.74 -1.30
CA ASP A 109 -6.65 11.00 0.13
C ASP A 109 -7.49 10.07 1.05
N ARG A 110 -8.57 9.49 0.51
CA ARG A 110 -9.44 8.51 1.19
C ARG A 110 -9.15 7.07 0.79
N GLY A 111 -8.13 6.88 -0.05
CA GLY A 111 -7.76 5.58 -0.61
C GLY A 111 -6.96 4.70 0.34
N TYR A 112 -6.58 3.54 -0.18
CA TYR A 112 -5.57 2.68 0.42
C TYR A 112 -4.21 3.01 -0.18
N GLY A 113 -3.18 2.86 0.64
CA GLY A 113 -1.83 2.75 0.10
C GLY A 113 -1.69 1.54 -0.81
N ILE A 114 -0.67 1.52 -1.65
CA ILE A 114 -0.33 0.36 -2.47
C ILE A 114 1.04 -0.17 -2.07
N PHE A 115 1.13 -1.48 -1.89
CA PHE A 115 2.39 -2.20 -1.78
C PHE A 115 2.75 -2.86 -3.11
N GLY A 116 3.69 -2.21 -3.81
CA GLY A 116 4.21 -2.65 -5.10
C GLY A 116 5.54 -3.41 -5.01
N GLN A 117 6.15 -3.64 -6.17
CA GLN A 117 7.34 -4.48 -6.33
C GLN A 117 8.53 -3.95 -5.54
N LYS A 118 8.91 -2.69 -5.78
CA LYS A 118 9.93 -1.99 -5.02
C LYS A 118 9.33 -1.47 -3.71
N GLY A 119 9.97 -1.88 -2.62
CA GLY A 119 9.66 -1.43 -1.28
C GLY A 119 8.91 -2.46 -0.44
N PHE A 120 8.21 -3.41 -1.08
CA PHE A 120 7.50 -4.50 -0.40
C PHE A 120 7.82 -5.89 -0.97
N PHE A 121 7.43 -6.23 -2.20
CA PHE A 121 7.65 -7.60 -2.73
C PHE A 121 9.14 -7.95 -2.90
N ASN A 122 10.02 -6.97 -3.07
CA ASN A 122 11.47 -7.21 -3.05
C ASN A 122 12.00 -7.59 -1.65
N LYS A 123 11.24 -7.34 -0.58
CA LYS A 123 11.58 -7.68 0.81
C LYS A 123 10.78 -8.86 1.36
N PHE A 124 9.63 -9.16 0.77
CA PHE A 124 8.72 -10.20 1.24
C PHE A 124 8.32 -11.18 0.14
N ILE A 125 8.17 -12.44 0.51
CA ILE A 125 7.42 -13.44 -0.25
C ILE A 125 5.97 -13.32 0.20
N VAL A 126 5.06 -13.22 -0.77
CA VAL A 126 3.62 -13.08 -0.53
C VAL A 126 2.92 -14.24 -1.21
N LYS A 127 2.01 -14.90 -0.49
CA LYS A 127 1.10 -15.89 -1.03
C LYS A 127 -0.33 -15.42 -0.81
N PHE A 128 -1.08 -15.36 -1.90
CA PHE A 128 -2.51 -15.11 -1.93
C PHE A 128 -3.25 -16.44 -2.00
N ASP A 129 -4.16 -16.69 -1.07
CA ASP A 129 -5.05 -17.86 -1.07
C ASP A 129 -6.48 -17.34 -0.92
N LEU A 130 -7.12 -17.02 -2.05
CA LEU A 130 -8.44 -16.38 -2.09
C LEU A 130 -9.54 -17.31 -1.59
N GLU A 131 -9.49 -18.59 -1.93
CA GLU A 131 -10.48 -19.59 -1.46
C GLU A 131 -10.46 -19.72 0.06
N LYS A 132 -9.29 -19.65 0.70
CA LYS A 132 -9.17 -19.65 2.17
C LYS A 132 -9.29 -18.27 2.80
N GLU A 133 -9.44 -17.24 1.97
CA GLU A 133 -9.44 -15.83 2.36
C GLU A 133 -8.19 -15.46 3.19
N GLU A 134 -7.04 -16.03 2.84
CA GLU A 134 -5.77 -15.90 3.57
C GLU A 134 -4.66 -15.28 2.72
N ILE A 135 -3.88 -14.43 3.37
CA ILE A 135 -2.66 -13.84 2.82
C ILE A 135 -1.52 -14.25 3.73
N GLU A 136 -0.50 -14.90 3.19
CA GLU A 136 0.73 -15.20 3.91
C GLU A 136 1.85 -14.28 3.44
N ILE A 137 2.51 -13.63 4.39
CA ILE A 137 3.67 -12.76 4.16
C ILE A 137 4.87 -13.34 4.91
N LYS A 138 6.00 -13.53 4.23
CA LYS A 138 7.25 -14.03 4.80
C LYS A 138 8.40 -13.11 4.39
N LYS A 139 9.18 -12.62 5.36
CA LYS A 139 10.36 -11.80 5.07
C LYS A 139 11.37 -12.64 4.29
N ARG A 140 11.96 -12.07 3.23
CA ARG A 140 13.12 -12.63 2.55
C ARG A 140 14.32 -12.48 3.49
N ILE A 141 15.00 -13.60 3.76
CA ILE A 141 16.23 -13.63 4.57
C ILE A 141 17.38 -13.17 3.67
#